data_AF-A0A554JHX8-F1
#
_entry.id   AF-A0A554JHX8-F1
#
_cell.length_a   1.000
_cell.length_b   1.000
_cell.length_c   1.000
_cell.angle_alpha   90.00
_cell.angle_beta   90.00
_cell.angle_gamma   90.00
#
_symmetry.space_group_name_H-M   'P 1'
#
loop_
_entity.id
_entity.type
_entity.pdbx_description
1 polymer ?
#
loop_
_entity_poly.entity_id
_entity_poly.type
_entity_poly.pdbx_seq_one_letter_code
_entity_poly.pdbx_strand_id
1 'polypeptide(L)'
;MNVVGEVYKPAPEVLVEMYETFQRQGAEITRQFRDGTLIPAHVQALIEHRNPFASEVSPARINHAQLVVSKPCSERTGVEQLVEWIALYAELGITLTSEEVTIPAHQEGLDRLIVVPKGMMPQKAFDLCTVRFNGKTWKYVSQSLDKAVPTNDRTAESGSYAIWIRDRVEADEELKNLSADMLTEQSVKGITLLERLLYEIKYHAETGKHLDLKNWTLCSGSRVSDGYVPSVYWNDGKLWVLWHYVSSRFGNLRSRAVSL
;
A
#
# COMPACT_ATOMS: atom_id res chain seq x y z
N MET A 1 -25.14 28.08 -38.27
CA MET A 1 -25.90 28.75 -37.19
C MET A 1 -25.27 28.33 -35.87
N ASN A 2 -24.47 29.22 -35.27
CA ASN A 2 -23.86 28.98 -33.96
C ASN A 2 -24.81 29.52 -32.89
N VAL A 3 -25.38 28.64 -32.07
CA VAL A 3 -26.05 29.04 -30.83
C VAL A 3 -24.99 28.95 -29.74
N VAL A 4 -24.39 30.09 -29.41
CA VAL A 4 -23.59 30.24 -28.20
C VAL A 4 -24.58 30.26 -27.04
N GLY A 5 -24.58 29.22 -26.22
CA GLY A 5 -25.45 29.13 -25.05
C GLY A 5 -25.20 30.30 -24.11
N GLU A 6 -26.25 31.00 -23.71
CA GLU A 6 -26.18 32.08 -22.74
C GLU A 6 -25.62 31.55 -21.41
N VAL A 7 -24.54 32.16 -20.94
CA VAL A 7 -23.99 31.88 -19.61
C VAL A 7 -24.96 32.44 -18.58
N TYR A 8 -25.66 31.55 -17.89
CA TYR A 8 -26.55 31.92 -16.79
C TYR A 8 -25.77 32.69 -15.73
N LYS A 9 -26.15 33.94 -15.50
CA LYS A 9 -25.66 34.77 -14.39
C LYS A 9 -26.71 34.76 -13.29
N PRO A 10 -26.46 34.10 -12.14
CA PRO A 10 -27.40 34.10 -11.04
C PRO A 10 -27.62 35.52 -10.51
N ALA A 11 -28.84 35.79 -10.04
CA ALA A 11 -29.19 37.05 -9.40
C ALA A 11 -28.36 37.27 -8.11
N PRO A 12 -28.05 38.52 -7.74
CA PRO A 12 -27.19 38.83 -6.58
C PRO A 12 -27.65 38.20 -5.27
N GLU A 13 -28.96 38.07 -5.06
CA GLU A 13 -29.55 37.47 -3.86
C GLU A 13 -29.20 35.98 -3.75
N VAL A 14 -29.15 35.28 -4.89
CA VAL A 14 -28.75 33.85 -4.97
C VAL A 14 -27.27 33.68 -4.65
N LEU A 15 -26.42 34.62 -5.09
CA LEU A 15 -24.98 34.59 -4.78
C LEU A 15 -24.71 34.80 -3.29
N VAL A 16 -25.47 35.67 -2.63
CA VAL A 16 -25.37 35.90 -1.18
C VAL A 16 -25.80 34.66 -0.40
N GLU A 17 -26.93 34.04 -0.78
CA GLU A 17 -27.42 32.81 -0.15
C GLU A 17 -26.45 31.62 -0.35
N MET A 18 -25.88 31.49 -1.55
CA MET A 18 -24.83 30.50 -1.82
C MET A 18 -23.59 30.74 -0.96
N TYR A 19 -23.14 31.98 -0.82
CA TYR A 19 -21.97 32.33 -0.02
C TYR A 19 -22.19 32.03 1.48
N GLU A 20 -23.34 32.40 2.03
CA GLU A 20 -23.67 32.12 3.44
C GLU A 20 -23.81 30.62 3.72
N THR A 21 -24.38 29.87 2.76
CA THR A 21 -24.50 28.40 2.86
C THR A 21 -23.13 27.75 2.84
N PHE A 22 -22.23 28.21 1.97
CA PHE A 22 -20.86 27.70 1.88
C PHE A 22 -20.06 27.98 3.16
N GLN A 23 -20.21 29.16 3.76
CA GLN A 23 -19.57 29.49 5.04
C GLN A 23 -20.09 28.62 6.19
N ARG A 24 -21.41 28.37 6.25
CA ARG A 24 -22.00 27.47 7.26
C ARG A 24 -21.58 26.02 7.10
N GLN A 25 -21.36 25.56 5.88
CA GLN A 25 -20.97 24.19 5.57
C GLN A 25 -19.45 23.97 5.57
N GLY A 26 -18.64 25.03 5.58
CA GLY A 26 -17.17 24.94 5.47
C GLY A 26 -16.51 24.08 6.55
N ALA A 27 -16.99 24.14 7.79
CA ALA A 27 -16.48 23.30 8.88
C ALA A 27 -16.81 21.82 8.67
N GLU A 28 -18.01 21.53 8.17
CA GLU A 28 -18.47 20.18 7.87
C GLU A 28 -17.76 19.59 6.64
N ILE A 29 -17.59 20.38 5.58
CA ILE A 29 -16.81 20.01 4.40
C ILE A 29 -15.36 19.71 4.79
N THR A 30 -14.76 20.54 5.65
CA THR A 30 -13.40 20.32 6.15
C THR A 30 -13.31 19.04 7.00
N ARG A 31 -14.34 18.75 7.81
CA ARG A 31 -14.45 17.49 8.56
C ARG A 31 -14.50 16.30 7.60
N GLN A 32 -15.33 16.38 6.57
CA GLN A 32 -15.53 15.32 5.58
C GLN A 32 -14.29 15.05 4.72
N PHE A 33 -13.48 16.07 4.42
CA PHE A 33 -12.15 15.86 3.81
C PHE A 33 -11.16 15.20 4.77
N ARG A 34 -11.25 15.52 6.06
CA ARG A 34 -10.35 14.97 7.09
C ARG A 34 -10.67 13.51 7.42
N ASP A 35 -11.94 13.13 7.43
CA ASP A 35 -12.39 11.76 7.71
C ASP A 35 -12.53 10.90 6.45
N GLY A 36 -12.30 11.47 5.26
CA GLY A 36 -12.28 10.77 3.98
C GLY A 36 -13.66 10.50 3.38
N THR A 37 -14.75 10.98 3.99
CA THR A 37 -16.11 10.86 3.42
C THR A 37 -16.29 11.75 2.19
N LEU A 38 -15.52 12.84 2.07
CA LEU A 38 -15.42 13.65 0.87
C LEU A 38 -14.01 13.55 0.28
N ILE A 39 -13.89 12.99 -0.92
CA ILE A 39 -12.62 12.85 -1.64
C ILE A 39 -12.58 13.81 -2.84
N PRO A 40 -11.39 14.12 -3.40
CA PRO A 40 -11.26 15.00 -4.57
C PRO A 40 -12.13 14.60 -5.76
N ALA A 41 -12.41 13.30 -5.95
CA ALA A 41 -13.30 12.81 -7.00
C ALA A 41 -14.76 13.30 -6.86
N HIS A 42 -15.26 13.48 -5.63
CA HIS A 42 -16.60 14.03 -5.40
C HIS A 42 -16.68 15.50 -5.83
N VAL A 43 -15.61 16.28 -5.59
CA VAL A 43 -15.51 17.68 -6.02
C VAL A 43 -15.43 17.77 -7.54
N GLN A 44 -14.64 16.90 -8.17
CA GLN A 44 -14.53 16.82 -9.62
C GLN A 44 -15.88 16.46 -10.26
N ALA A 45 -16.63 15.50 -9.70
CA ALA A 45 -17.96 15.16 -10.18
C ALA A 45 -18.95 16.36 -10.08
N LEU A 46 -18.86 17.15 -9.00
CA LEU A 46 -19.66 18.37 -8.84
C LEU A 46 -19.33 19.42 -9.91
N ILE A 47 -18.04 19.63 -10.20
CA ILE A 47 -17.57 20.54 -11.27
C ILE A 47 -18.08 20.07 -12.65
N GLU A 48 -18.15 18.76 -12.86
CA GLU A 48 -18.62 18.16 -14.10
C GLU A 48 -20.16 18.03 -14.18
N HIS A 49 -20.91 18.58 -13.21
CA HIS A 49 -22.37 18.44 -13.08
C HIS A 49 -22.86 16.99 -13.09
N ARG A 50 -22.03 16.05 -12.62
CA ARG A 50 -22.40 14.64 -12.43
C ARG A 50 -22.84 14.42 -11.00
N ASN A 51 -23.74 13.47 -10.76
CA ASN A 51 -24.13 13.12 -9.40
C ASN A 51 -22.91 12.51 -8.68
N PRO A 52 -22.34 13.18 -7.66
CA PRO A 52 -21.12 12.72 -6.98
C PRO A 52 -21.33 11.44 -6.17
N PHE A 53 -22.60 11.00 -6.00
CA PHE A 53 -23.00 9.81 -5.28
C PHE A 53 -23.83 8.84 -6.13
N ALA A 54 -23.99 9.08 -7.44
CA ALA A 54 -24.61 8.09 -8.30
C ALA A 54 -23.67 6.88 -8.37
N SER A 55 -24.18 5.72 -7.96
CA SER A 55 -23.60 4.46 -8.41
C SER A 55 -23.78 4.41 -9.94
N GLU A 56 -22.71 4.68 -10.68
CA GLU A 56 -22.74 4.56 -12.13
C GLU A 56 -22.92 3.08 -12.50
N VAL A 57 -24.16 2.69 -12.77
CA VAL A 57 -24.45 1.63 -13.72
C VAL A 57 -24.70 2.33 -15.07
N SER A 58 -23.68 2.39 -15.92
CA SER A 58 -23.80 2.69 -17.35
C SER A 58 -22.66 2.02 -18.13
N PRO A 59 -22.95 1.39 -19.29
CA PRO A 59 -22.07 0.41 -19.93
C PRO A 59 -20.97 1.09 -20.76
N ALA A 60 -19.83 0.42 -20.85
CA ALA A 60 -18.64 0.81 -21.63
C ALA A 60 -17.76 1.92 -21.05
N ARG A 61 -17.34 1.78 -19.80
CA ARG A 61 -15.92 1.93 -19.46
C ARG A 61 -15.41 0.56 -19.07
N ILE A 62 -14.38 0.09 -19.76
CA ILE A 62 -13.68 -1.13 -19.37
C ILE A 62 -13.10 -0.84 -17.98
N ASN A 63 -13.75 -1.38 -16.94
CA ASN A 63 -13.19 -1.41 -15.60
C ASN A 63 -11.94 -2.30 -15.65
N HIS A 64 -10.78 -1.73 -15.98
CA HIS A 64 -9.52 -2.45 -15.86
C HIS A 64 -9.25 -2.90 -14.41
N ALA A 65 -9.83 -2.21 -13.41
CA ALA A 65 -9.78 -2.64 -12.00
C ALA A 65 -10.63 -3.87 -11.68
N GLN A 66 -11.63 -4.21 -12.51
CA GLN A 66 -12.53 -5.35 -12.28
C GLN A 66 -12.17 -6.56 -13.16
N LEU A 67 -11.20 -6.41 -14.07
CA LEU A 67 -10.78 -7.46 -15.00
C LEU A 67 -9.49 -8.19 -14.61
N VAL A 68 -8.82 -7.82 -13.52
CA VAL A 68 -7.50 -8.42 -13.18
C VAL A 68 -7.48 -9.20 -11.86
N VAL A 69 -8.44 -9.02 -10.95
CA VAL A 69 -8.48 -9.77 -9.66
C VAL A 69 -9.34 -11.04 -9.75
N SER A 70 -9.19 -11.82 -10.82
CA SER A 70 -9.74 -13.19 -10.87
C SER A 70 -8.67 -14.26 -10.93
N LYS A 71 -7.44 -13.91 -11.33
CA LYS A 71 -6.35 -14.86 -11.51
C LYS A 71 -5.35 -14.79 -10.34
N PRO A 72 -4.85 -15.93 -9.85
CA PRO A 72 -3.75 -15.95 -8.86
C PRO A 72 -2.49 -15.25 -9.41
N CYS A 73 -1.57 -14.82 -8.55
CA CYS A 73 -0.31 -14.21 -9.00
C CYS A 73 0.49 -15.11 -9.94
N SER A 74 0.44 -16.43 -9.74
CA SER A 74 1.12 -17.43 -10.58
C SER A 74 0.64 -17.48 -12.03
N GLU A 75 -0.54 -16.93 -12.31
CA GLU A 75 -1.11 -16.84 -13.65
C GLU A 75 -0.95 -15.44 -14.29
N ARG A 76 -0.27 -14.53 -13.59
CA ARG A 76 -0.04 -13.15 -14.03
C ARG A 76 1.44 -12.90 -14.26
N THR A 77 1.77 -12.37 -15.42
CA THR A 77 3.12 -11.94 -15.75
C THR A 77 3.59 -10.80 -14.83
N GLY A 78 4.90 -10.60 -14.72
CA GLY A 78 5.44 -9.46 -13.98
C GLY A 78 5.00 -8.11 -14.54
N VAL A 79 4.77 -8.02 -15.86
CA VAL A 79 4.27 -6.79 -16.49
C VAL A 79 2.83 -6.50 -16.08
N GLU A 80 1.96 -7.51 -16.05
CA GLU A 80 0.59 -7.35 -15.55
C GLU A 80 0.58 -6.91 -14.08
N GLN A 81 1.39 -7.55 -13.23
CA GLN A 81 1.49 -7.16 -11.82
C GLN A 81 2.07 -5.75 -11.64
N LEU A 82 3.03 -5.33 -12.47
CA LEU A 82 3.58 -3.96 -12.46
C LEU A 82 2.51 -2.92 -12.83
N VAL A 83 1.68 -3.20 -13.84
CA VAL A 83 0.56 -2.32 -14.22
C VAL A 83 -0.42 -2.15 -13.05
N GLU A 84 -0.73 -3.23 -12.34
CA GLU A 84 -1.58 -3.15 -11.14
C GLU A 84 -0.94 -2.34 -10.01
N TRP A 85 0.39 -2.44 -9.83
CA TRP A 85 1.13 -1.62 -8.85
C TRP A 85 1.09 -0.14 -9.23
N ILE A 86 1.30 0.20 -10.51
CA ILE A 86 1.21 1.58 -11.00
C ILE A 86 -0.20 2.13 -10.75
N ALA A 87 -1.25 1.35 -11.02
CA ALA A 87 -2.63 1.76 -10.74
C ALA A 87 -2.87 1.99 -9.24
N LEU A 88 -2.43 1.05 -8.39
CA LEU A 88 -2.53 1.19 -6.93
C LEU A 88 -1.78 2.43 -6.43
N TYR A 89 -0.59 2.70 -6.95
CA TYR A 89 0.18 3.88 -6.54
C TYR A 89 -0.49 5.18 -6.98
N ALA A 90 -1.07 5.22 -8.18
CA ALA A 90 -1.85 6.38 -8.62
C ALA A 90 -3.03 6.67 -7.68
N GLU A 91 -3.76 5.64 -7.22
CA GLU A 91 -4.83 5.78 -6.22
C GLU A 91 -4.32 6.34 -4.88
N LEU A 92 -3.07 6.01 -4.51
CA LEU A 92 -2.41 6.48 -3.29
C LEU A 92 -1.70 7.84 -3.47
N GLY A 93 -1.83 8.47 -4.64
CA GLY A 93 -1.18 9.75 -4.96
C GLY A 93 0.34 9.64 -5.13
N ILE A 94 0.84 8.47 -5.54
CA ILE A 94 2.25 8.19 -5.80
C ILE A 94 2.44 8.00 -7.30
N THR A 95 3.35 8.76 -7.88
CA THR A 95 3.73 8.60 -9.29
C THR A 95 4.77 7.48 -9.42
N LEU A 96 4.51 6.54 -10.32
CA LEU A 96 5.44 5.50 -10.74
C LEU A 96 5.20 5.22 -12.23
N THR A 97 6.26 5.16 -13.03
CA THR A 97 6.14 4.74 -14.44
C THR A 97 6.80 3.38 -14.68
N SER A 98 6.42 2.69 -15.75
CA SER A 98 6.97 1.38 -16.10
C SER A 98 8.46 1.41 -16.38
N GLU A 99 8.97 2.52 -16.90
CA GLU A 99 10.38 2.71 -17.27
C GLU A 99 11.28 2.85 -16.04
N GLU A 100 10.71 3.20 -14.89
CA GLU A 100 11.45 3.35 -13.63
C GLU A 100 11.71 2.02 -12.93
N VAL A 101 11.05 0.92 -13.35
CA VAL A 101 11.11 -0.37 -12.67
C VAL A 101 11.64 -1.44 -13.62
N THR A 102 12.81 -1.98 -13.29
CA THR A 102 13.28 -3.24 -13.89
C THR A 102 12.67 -4.40 -13.11
N ILE A 103 11.92 -5.27 -13.79
CA ILE A 103 11.36 -6.48 -13.20
C ILE A 103 12.45 -7.57 -13.21
N PRO A 104 12.82 -8.13 -12.04
CA PRO A 104 13.70 -9.27 -11.95
C PRO A 104 13.25 -10.49 -12.78
N ALA A 105 14.19 -11.37 -13.10
CA ALA A 105 13.84 -12.67 -13.65
C ALA A 105 12.93 -13.44 -12.67
N HIS A 106 11.80 -13.93 -13.18
CA HIS A 106 10.88 -14.72 -12.37
C HIS A 106 11.52 -16.05 -11.97
N GLN A 107 11.26 -16.49 -10.75
CA GLN A 107 11.68 -17.79 -10.23
C GLN A 107 10.43 -18.57 -9.81
N GLU A 108 10.36 -19.82 -10.25
CA GLU A 108 9.20 -20.68 -9.98
C GLU A 108 8.88 -20.73 -8.48
N GLY A 109 7.61 -20.47 -8.16
CA GLY A 109 7.10 -20.39 -6.79
C GLY A 109 7.23 -19.01 -6.15
N LEU A 110 8.05 -18.08 -6.66
CA LEU A 110 8.08 -16.68 -6.23
C LEU A 110 7.22 -15.82 -7.17
N ASP A 111 5.91 -16.02 -7.07
CA ASP A 111 4.97 -15.53 -8.09
C ASP A 111 4.44 -14.12 -7.86
N ARG A 112 4.70 -13.52 -6.69
CA ARG A 112 4.18 -12.19 -6.36
C ARG A 112 5.26 -11.12 -6.48
N LEU A 113 5.02 -10.15 -7.34
CA LEU A 113 5.86 -8.98 -7.50
C LEU A 113 5.56 -7.97 -6.39
N ILE A 114 6.59 -7.51 -5.70
CA ILE A 114 6.53 -6.30 -4.86
C ILE A 114 7.32 -5.22 -5.56
N VAL A 115 6.70 -4.07 -5.76
CA VAL A 115 7.33 -2.90 -6.39
C VAL A 115 7.52 -1.85 -5.32
N VAL A 116 8.68 -1.21 -5.28
CA VAL A 116 9.02 -0.15 -4.33
C VAL A 116 9.41 1.09 -5.11
N PRO A 117 8.62 2.18 -5.07
CA PRO A 117 8.91 3.39 -5.82
C PRO A 117 10.07 4.15 -5.19
N LYS A 118 10.82 4.87 -6.02
CA LYS A 118 11.96 5.70 -5.61
C LYS A 118 11.59 6.62 -4.44
N GLY A 119 12.47 6.66 -3.43
CA GLY A 119 12.29 7.49 -2.23
C GLY A 119 11.21 7.00 -1.27
N MET A 120 10.59 5.83 -1.51
CA MET A 120 9.69 5.23 -0.53
C MET A 120 10.45 4.81 0.72
N MET A 121 9.90 5.15 1.89
CA MET A 121 10.50 4.91 3.20
C MET A 121 9.55 4.12 4.10
N PRO A 122 10.07 3.33 5.07
CA PRO A 122 9.24 2.53 5.99
C PRO A 122 8.13 3.31 6.69
N GLN A 123 8.39 4.54 7.15
CA GLN A 123 7.37 5.35 7.82
C GLN A 123 6.23 5.73 6.87
N LYS A 124 6.55 6.12 5.63
CA LYS A 124 5.52 6.45 4.64
C LYS A 124 4.65 5.23 4.31
N ALA A 125 5.24 4.04 4.17
CA ALA A 125 4.49 2.81 3.94
C ALA A 125 3.60 2.44 5.14
N PHE A 126 4.07 2.67 6.37
CA PHE A 126 3.27 2.48 7.58
C PHE A 126 2.11 3.49 7.67
N ASP A 127 2.33 4.74 7.29
CA ASP A 127 1.27 5.76 7.27
C ASP A 127 0.20 5.41 6.22
N LEU A 128 0.60 4.89 5.06
CA LEU A 128 -0.34 4.38 4.05
C LEU A 128 -1.15 3.19 4.58
N CYS A 129 -0.53 2.25 5.31
CA CYS A 129 -1.26 1.21 6.04
C CYS A 129 -2.24 1.81 7.04
N THR A 130 -1.82 2.84 7.79
CA THR A 130 -2.64 3.52 8.80
C THR A 130 -3.90 4.12 8.18
N VAL A 131 -3.76 4.84 7.06
CA VAL A 131 -4.88 5.39 6.31
C VAL A 131 -5.78 4.27 5.79
N ARG A 132 -5.20 3.27 5.11
CA ARG A 132 -5.95 2.18 4.47
C ARG A 132 -6.73 1.31 5.46
N PHE A 133 -6.23 1.18 6.68
CA PHE A 133 -6.85 0.36 7.73
C PHE A 133 -7.61 1.20 8.77
N ASN A 134 -7.98 2.45 8.44
CA ASN A 134 -8.76 3.33 9.30
C ASN A 134 -8.15 3.48 10.71
N GLY A 135 -6.84 3.72 10.78
CA GLY A 135 -6.09 3.89 12.02
C GLY A 135 -5.77 2.60 12.77
N LYS A 136 -6.10 1.43 12.23
CA LYS A 136 -5.87 0.12 12.86
C LYS A 136 -4.43 -0.37 12.66
N THR A 137 -3.50 0.40 13.20
CA THR A 137 -2.07 0.12 13.14
C THR A 137 -1.44 0.42 14.49
N TRP A 138 -0.41 -0.34 14.84
CA TRP A 138 0.39 -0.12 16.03
C TRP A 138 1.85 -0.41 15.72
N LYS A 139 2.78 0.37 16.29
CA LYS A 139 4.21 0.11 16.22
C LYS A 139 4.83 0.27 17.61
N TYR A 140 5.88 -0.50 17.89
CA TYR A 140 6.55 -0.54 19.19
C TYR A 140 7.24 0.76 19.62
N VAL A 141 7.32 1.75 18.73
CA VAL A 141 8.09 2.98 18.93
C VAL A 141 7.30 4.21 18.52
N SER A 142 7.47 5.31 19.26
CA SER A 142 6.84 6.60 18.93
C SER A 142 7.55 7.34 17.79
N GLN A 143 8.86 7.13 17.62
CA GLN A 143 9.65 7.78 16.57
C GLN A 143 9.34 7.25 15.17
N SER A 144 9.82 7.96 14.14
CA SER A 144 9.72 7.49 12.74
C SER A 144 10.37 6.12 12.57
N LEU A 145 9.73 5.22 11.82
CA LEU A 145 10.31 3.94 11.44
C LEU A 145 11.58 4.11 10.59
N ASP A 146 11.74 5.23 9.89
CA ASP A 146 12.97 5.54 9.12
C ASP A 146 14.18 5.71 10.05
N LYS A 147 13.94 6.20 11.27
CA LYS A 147 14.97 6.32 12.31
C LYS A 147 15.12 5.04 13.12
N ALA A 148 14.00 4.38 13.41
CA ALA A 148 14.00 3.17 14.21
C ALA A 148 14.57 1.97 13.47
N VAL A 149 14.48 1.94 12.12
CA VAL A 149 14.92 0.85 11.24
C VAL A 149 15.87 1.39 10.17
N PRO A 150 17.07 1.86 10.56
CA PRO A 150 17.97 2.57 9.66
C PRO A 150 18.66 1.65 8.65
N THR A 151 18.77 0.35 8.95
CA THR A 151 19.52 -0.60 8.11
C THR A 151 18.56 -1.50 7.36
N ASN A 152 18.65 -1.50 6.04
CA ASN A 152 17.84 -2.34 5.16
C ASN A 152 18.73 -2.88 4.04
N ASP A 153 18.60 -4.17 3.71
CA ASP A 153 19.37 -4.81 2.63
C ASP A 153 19.10 -4.17 1.27
N ARG A 154 17.93 -3.55 1.11
CA ARG A 154 17.44 -2.91 -0.11
C ARG A 154 16.76 -1.60 0.24
N THR A 155 17.11 -0.54 -0.48
CA THR A 155 16.55 0.80 -0.32
C THR A 155 16.13 1.36 -1.67
N ALA A 156 15.14 2.26 -1.66
CA ALA A 156 14.68 2.94 -2.86
C ALA A 156 15.40 4.29 -3.08
N GLU A 157 16.58 4.48 -2.49
CA GLU A 157 17.33 5.75 -2.56
C GLU A 157 17.85 6.02 -3.98
N SER A 158 18.39 4.99 -4.64
CA SER A 158 18.97 5.10 -5.98
C SER A 158 17.95 4.98 -7.11
N GLY A 159 16.73 4.51 -6.82
CA GLY A 159 15.71 4.26 -7.83
C GLY A 159 14.57 3.39 -7.30
N SER A 160 13.53 3.26 -8.11
CA SER A 160 12.48 2.26 -7.89
C SER A 160 13.07 0.86 -8.14
N TYR A 161 12.57 -0.14 -7.42
CA TYR A 161 12.99 -1.53 -7.63
C TYR A 161 11.81 -2.47 -7.46
N ALA A 162 11.98 -3.72 -7.87
CA ALA A 162 11.01 -4.77 -7.63
C ALA A 162 11.71 -6.04 -7.14
N ILE A 163 10.95 -6.88 -6.42
CA ILE A 163 11.39 -8.18 -5.94
C ILE A 163 10.27 -9.22 -6.15
N TRP A 164 10.66 -10.49 -6.22
CA TRP A 164 9.72 -11.61 -6.23
C TRP A 164 9.64 -12.27 -4.86
N ILE A 165 8.42 -12.53 -4.40
CA ILE A 165 8.11 -13.30 -3.18
C ILE A 165 7.04 -14.34 -3.48
N ARG A 166 6.84 -15.31 -2.57
CA ARG A 166 5.73 -16.27 -2.66
C ARG A 166 4.39 -15.59 -2.43
N ASP A 167 3.42 -15.92 -3.27
CA ASP A 167 2.03 -15.45 -3.12
C ASP A 167 1.28 -16.25 -2.05
N ARG A 168 1.38 -15.82 -0.78
CA ARG A 168 0.69 -16.49 0.33
C ARG A 168 0.43 -15.58 1.52
N VAL A 169 -0.66 -15.89 2.22
CA VAL A 169 -1.13 -15.15 3.40
C VAL A 169 -0.11 -15.17 4.53
N GLU A 170 0.40 -16.35 4.87
CA GLU A 170 1.36 -16.54 5.95
C GLU A 170 2.79 -16.56 5.43
N ALA A 171 3.74 -16.10 6.26
CA ALA A 171 5.16 -16.20 5.97
C ALA A 171 5.64 -17.64 5.75
N ASP A 172 6.82 -17.77 5.13
CA ASP A 172 7.30 -19.00 4.52
C ASP A 172 7.42 -20.14 5.53
N GLU A 173 6.63 -21.20 5.34
CA GLU A 173 6.59 -22.33 6.26
C GLU A 173 7.92 -23.09 6.30
N GLU A 174 8.61 -23.17 5.18
CA GLU A 174 9.95 -23.74 5.07
C GLU A 174 11.01 -22.97 5.88
N LEU A 175 10.74 -21.70 6.23
CA LEU A 175 11.63 -20.87 7.06
C LEU A 175 11.22 -20.85 8.53
N LYS A 176 10.32 -21.74 8.95
CA LYS A 176 9.89 -21.88 10.34
C LYS A 176 11.05 -22.22 11.26
N ASN A 177 11.07 -21.64 12.46
CA ASN A 177 12.10 -21.84 13.47
C ASN A 177 13.52 -21.43 13.04
N LEU A 178 13.66 -20.64 11.97
CA LEU A 178 14.94 -20.04 11.59
C LEU A 178 15.01 -18.62 12.13
N SER A 179 16.13 -18.29 12.77
CA SER A 179 16.44 -16.93 13.20
C SER A 179 17.04 -16.12 12.04
N ALA A 180 17.19 -14.80 12.20
CA ALA A 180 17.81 -13.98 11.17
C ALA A 180 19.30 -14.31 10.96
N ASP A 181 20.01 -14.73 12.01
CA ASP A 181 21.39 -15.22 11.89
C ASP A 181 21.45 -16.50 11.05
N MET A 182 20.56 -17.47 11.33
CA MET A 182 20.49 -18.72 10.56
C MET A 182 20.13 -18.48 9.08
N LEU A 183 19.24 -17.52 8.81
CA LEU A 183 18.91 -17.14 7.43
C LEU A 183 20.11 -16.52 6.71
N THR A 184 20.89 -15.70 7.41
CA THR A 184 22.14 -15.13 6.88
C THR A 184 23.16 -16.22 6.58
N GLU A 185 23.38 -17.15 7.51
CA GLU A 185 24.29 -18.30 7.33
C GLU A 185 23.88 -19.19 6.14
N GLN A 186 22.58 -19.35 5.92
CA GLN A 186 22.02 -20.10 4.80
C GLN A 186 21.92 -19.28 3.51
N SER A 187 22.41 -18.04 3.50
CA SER A 187 22.32 -17.12 2.36
C SER A 187 20.88 -16.88 1.87
N VAL A 188 19.89 -17.01 2.75
CA VAL A 188 18.49 -16.74 2.45
C VAL A 188 18.24 -15.24 2.60
N LYS A 189 18.02 -14.56 1.47
CA LYS A 189 17.61 -13.16 1.46
C LYS A 189 16.15 -13.07 1.92
N GLY A 190 15.91 -12.35 3.01
CA GLY A 190 14.56 -12.13 3.54
C GLY A 190 13.99 -10.78 3.18
N ILE A 191 12.67 -10.65 3.29
CA ILE A 191 11.93 -9.41 3.05
C ILE A 191 12.35 -8.29 4.02
N THR A 192 12.38 -7.05 3.54
CA THR A 192 12.56 -5.85 4.38
C THR A 192 11.24 -5.42 5.01
N LEU A 193 11.30 -4.57 6.04
CA LEU A 193 10.10 -3.98 6.65
C LEU A 193 9.29 -3.19 5.62
N LEU A 194 9.96 -2.39 4.78
CA LEU A 194 9.30 -1.59 3.76
C LEU A 194 8.51 -2.46 2.77
N GLU A 195 9.17 -3.49 2.22
CA GLU A 195 8.55 -4.44 1.30
C GLU A 195 7.34 -5.14 1.92
N ARG A 196 7.46 -5.56 3.19
CA ARG A 196 6.36 -6.22 3.91
C ARG A 196 5.16 -5.29 4.12
N LEU A 197 5.38 -4.01 4.42
CA LEU A 197 4.29 -3.03 4.59
C LEU A 197 3.58 -2.76 3.25
N LEU A 198 4.33 -2.61 2.16
CA LEU A 198 3.76 -2.45 0.82
C LEU A 198 2.97 -3.69 0.40
N TYR A 199 3.46 -4.88 0.72
CA TYR A 199 2.73 -6.12 0.46
C TYR A 199 1.37 -6.14 1.19
N GLU A 200 1.30 -5.67 2.45
CA GLU A 200 0.01 -5.56 3.16
C GLU A 200 -1.00 -4.69 2.39
N ILE A 201 -0.55 -3.54 1.91
CA ILE A 201 -1.40 -2.59 1.17
C ILE A 201 -1.93 -3.23 -0.12
N LYS A 202 -1.04 -3.86 -0.90
CA LYS A 202 -1.40 -4.52 -2.16
C LYS A 202 -2.35 -5.68 -1.94
N TYR A 203 -2.03 -6.55 -0.99
CA TYR A 203 -2.87 -7.71 -0.68
C TYR A 203 -4.26 -7.29 -0.18
N HIS A 204 -4.34 -6.26 0.68
CA HIS A 204 -5.62 -5.72 1.12
C HIS A 204 -6.39 -5.05 -0.02
N ALA A 205 -5.71 -4.39 -0.98
CA ALA A 205 -6.35 -3.84 -2.16
C ALA A 205 -6.96 -4.89 -3.08
N GLU A 206 -6.28 -6.03 -3.23
CA GLU A 206 -6.79 -7.13 -4.06
C GLU A 206 -7.92 -7.89 -3.36
N THR A 207 -7.84 -8.10 -2.04
CA THR A 207 -8.65 -9.12 -1.37
C THR A 207 -9.59 -8.59 -0.30
N GLY A 208 -9.37 -7.37 0.20
CA GLY A 208 -10.00 -6.87 1.42
C GLY A 208 -9.61 -7.62 2.70
N LYS A 209 -8.57 -8.47 2.64
CA LYS A 209 -8.07 -9.29 3.76
C LYS A 209 -6.66 -8.86 4.17
N HIS A 210 -6.19 -9.41 5.28
CA HIS A 210 -4.87 -9.14 5.87
C HIS A 210 -3.94 -10.36 5.76
N LEU A 211 -2.64 -10.09 5.72
CA LEU A 211 -1.60 -11.11 5.78
C LEU A 211 -1.27 -11.45 7.24
N ASP A 212 -0.57 -12.57 7.45
CA ASP A 212 0.03 -12.93 8.75
C ASP A 212 -1.00 -12.94 9.90
N LEU A 213 -2.09 -13.70 9.72
CA LEU A 213 -3.16 -13.86 10.70
C LEU A 213 -2.80 -14.87 11.79
N LYS A 214 -1.91 -15.83 11.47
CA LYS A 214 -1.49 -16.91 12.38
C LYS A 214 -0.03 -16.80 12.80
N ASN A 215 0.83 -16.34 11.90
CA ASN A 215 2.28 -16.22 12.09
C ASN A 215 2.72 -14.77 11.91
N TRP A 216 3.98 -14.51 12.20
CA TRP A 216 4.59 -13.20 12.18
C TRP A 216 5.68 -13.21 11.13
N THR A 217 5.64 -12.26 10.19
CA THR A 217 6.73 -12.09 9.24
C THR A 217 7.91 -11.46 9.96
N LEU A 218 9.00 -12.22 10.09
CA LEU A 218 10.32 -11.72 10.47
C LEU A 218 10.91 -11.01 9.25
N CYS A 219 11.06 -9.69 9.33
CA CYS A 219 11.60 -8.88 8.23
C CYS A 219 13.13 -8.93 8.28
N SER A 220 13.71 -10.11 8.01
CA SER A 220 15.14 -10.38 8.16
C SER A 220 16.04 -9.61 7.20
N GLY A 221 15.49 -8.89 6.22
CA GLY A 221 16.22 -7.92 5.40
C GLY A 221 16.34 -6.52 6.01
N SER A 222 15.89 -6.33 7.26
CA SER A 222 15.97 -5.04 7.98
C SER A 222 16.58 -5.22 9.37
N ARG A 223 17.18 -4.15 9.91
CA ARG A 223 17.62 -4.08 11.32
C ARG A 223 17.17 -2.76 11.95
N VAL A 224 16.71 -2.85 13.20
CA VAL A 224 16.49 -1.68 14.04
C VAL A 224 17.84 -1.11 14.52
N SER A 225 17.84 0.10 15.11
CA SER A 225 19.07 0.77 15.57
C SER A 225 19.99 -0.11 16.43
N ASP A 226 19.39 -0.96 17.27
CA ASP A 226 20.10 -1.80 18.23
C ASP A 226 20.48 -3.18 17.65
N GLY A 227 20.33 -3.36 16.35
CA GLY A 227 20.66 -4.60 15.65
C GLY A 227 19.57 -5.68 15.69
N TYR A 228 18.45 -5.47 16.37
CA TYR A 228 17.30 -6.37 16.33
C TYR A 228 16.59 -6.36 14.96
N VAL A 229 15.69 -7.32 14.75
CA VAL A 229 15.01 -7.54 13.48
C VAL A 229 13.53 -7.18 13.62
N PRO A 230 12.99 -6.28 12.78
CA PRO A 230 11.58 -5.95 12.84
C PRO A 230 10.70 -7.13 12.44
N SER A 231 9.49 -7.17 12.98
CA SER A 231 8.46 -8.14 12.57
C SER A 231 7.11 -7.47 12.35
N VAL A 232 6.30 -8.06 11.48
CA VAL A 232 4.96 -7.57 11.13
C VAL A 232 3.96 -8.72 11.18
N TYR A 233 2.79 -8.47 11.76
CA TYR A 233 1.69 -9.41 11.81
C TYR A 233 0.36 -8.69 12.04
N TRP A 234 -0.75 -9.36 11.77
CA TRP A 234 -2.08 -8.85 12.06
C TRP A 234 -2.62 -9.46 13.35
N ASN A 235 -2.97 -8.61 14.33
CA ASN A 235 -3.47 -9.05 15.63
C ASN A 235 -4.43 -8.05 16.25
N ASP A 236 -5.45 -8.56 16.92
CA ASP A 236 -6.50 -7.76 17.58
C ASP A 236 -7.09 -6.68 16.65
N GLY A 237 -7.31 -7.06 15.39
CA GLY A 237 -7.85 -6.17 14.36
C GLY A 237 -6.93 -5.02 13.96
N LYS A 238 -5.60 -5.11 14.21
CA LYS A 238 -4.61 -4.10 13.82
C LYS A 238 -3.40 -4.73 13.14
N LEU A 239 -2.71 -3.95 12.32
CA LEU A 239 -1.37 -4.27 11.86
C LEU A 239 -0.35 -3.88 12.94
N TRP A 240 0.45 -4.83 13.39
CA TRP A 240 1.49 -4.60 14.40
C TRP A 240 2.88 -4.62 13.78
N VAL A 241 3.70 -3.63 14.14
CA VAL A 241 5.15 -3.63 13.91
C VAL A 241 5.86 -3.80 15.25
N LEU A 242 6.62 -4.89 15.39
CA LEU A 242 7.42 -5.25 16.57
C LEU A 242 8.90 -5.44 16.16
N TRP A 243 9.71 -5.98 17.08
CA TRP A 243 11.06 -6.44 16.82
C TRP A 243 11.36 -7.72 17.62
N HIS A 244 12.40 -8.44 17.19
CA HIS A 244 12.94 -9.62 17.87
C HIS A 244 14.46 -9.62 17.84
N TYR A 245 15.08 -10.28 18.83
CA TYR A 245 16.49 -10.62 18.78
C TYR A 245 16.85 -11.34 17.47
N VAL A 246 18.06 -11.10 16.95
CA VAL A 246 18.57 -11.74 15.72
C VAL A 246 18.61 -13.27 15.82
N SER A 247 18.75 -13.78 17.05
CA SER A 247 18.77 -15.20 17.41
C SER A 247 17.39 -15.77 17.76
N SER A 248 16.33 -14.94 17.84
CA SER A 248 14.98 -15.40 18.13
C SER A 248 14.49 -16.37 17.06
N ARG A 249 13.99 -17.52 17.50
CA ARG A 249 13.38 -18.54 16.65
C ARG A 249 12.27 -19.26 17.39
N PHE A 250 11.09 -19.31 16.78
CA PHE A 250 9.95 -20.05 17.29
C PHE A 250 8.92 -20.27 16.17
N GLY A 251 7.97 -21.19 16.39
CA GLY A 251 7.17 -21.77 15.30
C GLY A 251 6.26 -20.79 14.55
N ASN A 252 5.91 -19.66 15.17
CA ASN A 252 5.11 -18.61 14.57
C ASN A 252 5.93 -17.42 14.04
N LEU A 253 7.27 -17.43 14.13
CA LEU A 253 8.13 -16.39 13.55
C LEU A 253 8.85 -16.94 12.33
N ARG A 254 8.58 -16.37 11.16
CA ARG A 254 9.10 -16.88 9.87
C ARG A 254 9.42 -15.72 8.94
N SER A 255 10.48 -15.81 8.17
CA SER A 255 10.78 -14.81 7.13
C SER A 255 10.00 -15.10 5.84
N ARG A 256 10.09 -14.19 4.89
CA ARG A 256 9.66 -14.40 3.50
C ARG A 256 10.90 -14.28 2.63
N ALA A 257 11.24 -15.34 1.90
CA ALA A 257 12.36 -15.31 0.98
C ALA A 257 12.05 -14.38 -0.18
N VAL A 258 13.09 -13.70 -0.67
CA VAL A 258 13.00 -12.79 -1.81
C VAL A 258 13.97 -13.19 -2.92
N SER A 259 13.59 -12.90 -4.15
CA SER A 259 14.48 -12.95 -5.31
C SER A 259 14.55 -11.60 -6.03
N LEU A 260 15.70 -11.35 -6.68
CA LEU A 260 16.12 -10.09 -7.28
C LEU A 260 16.47 -10.27 -8.76
#